data_AF-A0A815DTN7-F1
#
_entry.id   AF-A0A815DTN7-F1
#
_cell.length_a   1.000
_cell.length_b   1.000
_cell.length_c   1.000
_cell.angle_alpha   90.00
_cell.angle_beta   90.00
_cell.angle_gamma   90.00
#
_symmetry.space_group_name_H-M   'P 1'
#
loop_
_entity.id
_entity.type
_entity.pdbx_description
1 polymer ?
#
loop_
_entity_poly.entity_id
_entity_poly.type
_entity_poly.pdbx_seq_one_letter_code
_entity_poly.pdbx_strand_id
1 'polypeptide(L)'
;MVSYRSVDLPEARDPSGKFVRTIFKGAHLIEQTDNEDGFRYTYLQYADPGGLIPKIFANRPQCDIILKEIEGIRRAMKNPITF
;
A
#
# COMPACT_ATOMS: atom_id res chain seq x y z
N MET A 1 -6.41 8.42 -11.06
CA MET A 1 -5.61 8.48 -9.82
C MET A 1 -6.51 8.15 -8.64
N VAL A 2 -6.14 7.17 -7.82
CA VAL A 2 -6.86 6.85 -6.58
C VAL A 2 -5.93 7.11 -5.41
N SER A 3 -6.27 8.06 -4.55
CA SER A 3 -5.50 8.40 -3.34
C SER A 3 -6.23 7.95 -2.09
N TYR A 4 -5.47 7.56 -1.06
CA TYR A 4 -6.01 7.13 0.21
C TYR A 4 -5.22 7.73 1.38
N ARG A 5 -5.87 7.80 2.54
CA ARG A 5 -5.25 8.16 3.82
C ARG A 5 -5.97 7.47 4.96
N SER A 6 -5.25 7.15 6.03
CA SER A 6 -5.86 6.70 7.27
C SER A 6 -6.76 7.79 7.83
N VAL A 7 -7.97 7.39 8.20
CA VAL A 7 -8.91 8.20 8.98
C VAL A 7 -9.00 7.58 10.36
N ASP A 8 -9.10 8.41 11.40
CA ASP A 8 -9.36 7.91 12.75
C ASP A 8 -10.87 7.81 12.94
N LEU A 9 -11.35 6.58 13.12
CA LEU A 9 -12.74 6.25 13.37
C LEU A 9 -12.81 5.59 14.74
N PRO A 10 -13.53 6.18 15.72
CA PRO A 10 -13.62 5.64 17.07
C PRO A 10 -14.00 4.16 17.14
N GLU A 11 -14.90 3.72 16.26
CA GLU A 11 -15.41 2.36 16.13
C GLU A 11 -14.39 1.35 15.56
N ALA A 12 -13.37 1.83 14.84
CA ALA A 12 -12.34 0.99 14.22
C ALA A 12 -11.10 0.81 15.09
N ARG A 13 -11.10 1.38 16.31
CA ARG A 13 -9.97 1.27 17.25
C ARG A 13 -9.95 -0.14 17.85
N ASP A 14 -8.76 -0.74 17.93
CA ASP A 14 -8.57 -2.03 18.60
C ASP A 14 -8.77 -1.88 20.11
N PRO A 15 -9.86 -2.41 20.70
CA PRO A 15 -10.11 -2.30 22.13
C PRO A 15 -9.15 -3.16 22.96
N SER A 16 -8.48 -4.14 22.34
CA SER A 16 -7.57 -5.05 23.04
C SER A 16 -6.17 -4.47 23.25
N GLY A 17 -5.81 -3.41 22.51
CA GLY A 17 -4.48 -2.81 22.52
C GLY A 17 -3.36 -3.73 22.00
N LYS A 18 -3.70 -4.85 21.36
CA LYS A 18 -2.74 -5.81 20.81
C LYS A 18 -2.11 -5.30 19.52
N PHE A 19 -2.82 -4.44 18.80
CA PHE A 19 -2.37 -3.88 17.54
C PHE A 19 -1.99 -2.41 17.69
N VAL A 20 -0.82 -2.06 17.16
CA VAL A 20 -0.41 -0.66 17.01
C VAL A 20 -1.10 -0.09 15.77
N ARG A 21 -1.72 1.07 15.92
CA ARG A 21 -2.36 1.76 14.80
C ARG A 21 -1.30 2.38 13.88
N THR A 22 -1.06 1.74 12.75
CA THR A 22 -0.26 2.29 11.65
C THR A 22 -1.02 3.38 10.89
N ILE A 23 -0.34 4.48 10.56
CA ILE A 23 -0.86 5.55 9.73
C ILE A 23 -0.35 5.35 8.31
N PHE A 24 -1.25 5.31 7.34
CA PHE A 24 -0.92 5.28 5.93
C PHE A 24 -1.43 6.51 5.21
N LYS A 25 -0.69 6.93 4.20
CA LYS A 25 -1.15 7.87 3.18
C LYS A 25 -0.51 7.47 1.86
N GLY A 26 -1.27 7.43 0.79
CA GLY A 26 -0.72 6.97 -0.48
C GLY A 26 -1.59 7.26 -1.66
N ALA A 27 -1.09 6.85 -2.82
CA ALA A 27 -1.82 6.92 -4.07
C ALA A 27 -1.36 5.83 -5.03
N HIS A 28 -2.31 5.37 -5.83
CA HIS A 28 -2.10 4.48 -6.95
C HIS A 28 -2.34 5.27 -8.24
N LEU A 29 -1.33 5.23 -9.12
CA LEU A 29 -1.37 5.86 -10.43
C LEU A 29 -1.20 4.78 -11.48
N ILE A 30 -2.07 4.80 -12.49
CA ILE A 30 -1.99 3.99 -13.68
C ILE A 30 -1.92 4.98 -14.83
N GLU A 31 -0.82 4.96 -15.56
CA GLU A 31 -0.53 5.87 -16.65
C GLU A 31 -0.35 5.04 -17.92
N GLN A 32 -0.96 5.48 -19.03
CA GLN A 32 -0.70 4.87 -20.32
C GLN A 32 0.75 5.16 -20.74
N THR A 33 1.46 4.17 -21.25
CA THR A 33 2.80 4.40 -21.81
C THR A 33 2.71 4.81 -23.27
N ASP A 34 3.72 5.53 -23.77
CA ASP A 34 3.81 5.89 -25.19
C ASP A 34 3.86 4.67 -26.12
N ASN A 35 4.25 3.51 -25.58
CA ASN A 35 4.12 2.22 -26.23
C ASN A 35 2.71 1.67 -25.94
N GLU A 36 1.92 1.44 -26.99
CA GLU A 36 0.48 1.09 -26.93
C GLU A 36 0.15 -0.22 -26.20
N ASP A 37 1.16 -1.06 -25.91
CA ASP A 37 0.98 -2.38 -25.32
C ASP A 37 1.08 -2.43 -23.78
N GLY A 38 1.09 -1.28 -23.10
CA GLY A 38 1.34 -1.25 -21.67
C GLY A 38 0.81 -0.06 -20.88
N PHE A 39 0.98 -0.17 -19.57
CA PHE A 39 0.76 0.91 -18.63
C PHE A 39 1.88 0.94 -17.60
N ARG A 40 2.18 2.13 -17.11
CA ARG A 40 3.02 2.34 -15.93
C ARG A 40 2.13 2.36 -14.71
N TYR A 41 2.43 1.46 -13.78
CA TYR A 41 1.83 1.47 -12.46
C TYR A 41 2.80 2.07 -11.45
N THR A 42 2.40 3.16 -10.80
CA THR A 42 3.17 3.83 -9.77
C THR A 42 2.42 3.77 -8.45
N TYR A 43 3.09 3.26 -7.42
CA TYR A 43 2.58 3.22 -6.07
C TYR A 43 3.39 4.15 -5.16
N LEU A 44 2.72 5.16 -4.63
CA LEU A 44 3.27 6.09 -3.66
C LEU A 44 2.71 5.77 -2.28
N GLN A 45 3.58 5.50 -1.32
CA GLN A 45 3.18 5.18 0.04
C GLN A 45 4.03 5.90 1.07
N TYR A 46 3.35 6.56 1.99
CA TYR A 46 3.84 6.99 3.29
C TYR A 46 3.22 6.07 4.34
N ALA A 47 4.07 5.55 5.23
CA ALA A 47 3.66 4.73 6.36
C ALA A 47 4.37 5.21 7.63
N ASP A 48 3.60 5.43 8.69
CA ASP A 48 4.10 5.57 10.05
C ASP A 48 3.60 4.36 10.86
N PRO A 49 4.46 3.37 11.15
CA PRO A 49 4.07 2.16 11.87
C PRO A 49 3.61 2.44 13.31
N GLY A 50 3.87 3.64 13.84
CA GLY A 50 3.61 3.99 15.22
C GLY A 50 4.46 3.16 16.20
N GLY A 51 4.08 3.23 17.47
CA GLY A 51 4.79 2.53 18.54
C GLY A 51 6.22 3.04 18.76
N LEU A 52 7.08 2.16 19.29
CA LEU A 52 8.47 2.48 19.67
C LEU A 52 9.48 1.85 18.69
N ILE A 53 9.12 1.67 17.43
CA ILE A 53 10.00 1.06 16.42
C ILE A 53 10.89 2.15 15.80
N PRO A 54 12.23 2.05 15.87
CA PRO A 54 13.09 3.01 15.20
C PRO A 54 12.90 2.96 13.69
N LYS A 55 12.84 4.14 13.05
CA LYS A 55 12.55 4.29 11.61
C LYS A 55 13.40 3.41 10.69
N ILE A 56 14.68 3.21 11.03
CA ILE A 56 15.59 2.37 10.24
C ILE A 56 15.12 0.90 10.16
N PHE A 57 14.50 0.39 11.22
CA PHE A 57 13.96 -0.97 11.26
C PHE A 57 12.58 -1.07 10.61
N ALA A 58 11.85 0.05 10.50
CA ALA A 58 10.55 0.10 9.84
C ALA A 58 10.66 0.14 8.29
N ASN A 59 11.71 0.77 7.76
CA ASN A 59 11.85 0.98 6.32
C ASN A 59 11.97 -0.32 5.51
N ARG A 60 12.78 -1.27 5.97
CA ARG A 60 13.01 -2.52 5.23
C ARG A 60 11.74 -3.37 5.07
N PRO A 61 10.97 -3.67 6.14
CA PRO A 61 9.67 -4.33 6.00
C PRO A 61 8.70 -3.58 5.09
N GLN A 62 8.71 -2.23 5.12
CA GLN A 62 7.84 -1.43 4.27
C GLN A 62 8.15 -1.62 2.79
N CYS A 63 9.43 -1.65 2.40
CA CYS A 63 9.84 -1.96 1.03
C CYS A 63 9.37 -3.36 0.61
N ASP A 64 9.52 -4.37 1.48
CA ASP A 64 9.08 -5.75 1.19
C ASP A 64 7.57 -5.84 0.98
N ILE A 65 6.77 -5.08 1.74
CA ILE A 65 5.31 -5.00 1.56
C ILE A 65 4.97 -4.43 0.17
N ILE A 66 5.59 -3.30 -0.21
CA ILE A 66 5.37 -2.66 -1.51
C ILE A 66 5.70 -3.61 -2.67
N LEU A 67 6.83 -4.32 -2.59
CA LEU A 67 7.22 -5.28 -3.63
C LEU A 67 6.24 -6.45 -3.74
N LYS A 68 5.75 -6.96 -2.62
CA LYS A 68 4.72 -8.03 -2.61
C LYS A 68 3.40 -7.54 -3.20
N GLU A 69 3.02 -6.30 -2.95
CA GLU A 69 1.82 -5.70 -3.52
C GLU A 69 1.92 -5.58 -5.05
N ILE A 70 3.05 -5.09 -5.56
CA ILE A 70 3.33 -5.02 -7.00
C ILE A 70 3.30 -6.41 -7.64
N GLU A 71 3.91 -7.40 -6.99
CA GLU A 71 3.88 -8.79 -7.47
C GLU A 71 2.46 -9.37 -7.46
N GLY A 72 1.64 -9.04 -6.45
CA GLY A 72 0.23 -9.40 -6.38
C GLY A 72 -0.57 -8.85 -7.57
N ILE A 73 -0.38 -7.57 -7.90
CA ILE A 73 -1.01 -6.92 -9.05
C ILE A 73 -0.59 -7.60 -10.35
N ARG A 74 0.72 -7.85 -10.53
CA ARG A 74 1.24 -8.54 -11.71
C ARG A 74 0.62 -9.92 -11.89
N ARG A 75 0.38 -10.66 -10.80
CA ARG A 75 -0.30 -11.98 -10.84
C ARG A 75 -1.78 -11.84 -11.18
N ALA A 76 -2.48 -10.88 -10.59
CA ALA A 76 -3.89 -10.63 -10.86
C ALA A 76 -4.14 -10.25 -12.33
N MET A 77 -3.25 -9.46 -12.93
CA MET A 77 -3.31 -9.12 -14.35
C MET A 77 -3.12 -10.31 -15.28
N LYS A 78 -2.31 -11.31 -14.88
CA LYS A 78 -2.05 -12.51 -15.68
C LYS A 78 -3.18 -13.54 -15.60
N ASN A 79 -3.93 -13.51 -14.49
CA ASN A 79 -5.08 -14.39 -14.25
C ASN A 79 -6.32 -13.53 -13.96
N PRO A 80 -6.81 -12.75 -14.93
CA PRO A 80 -7.96 -11.89 -14.72
C PRO A 80 -9.18 -12.75 -14.39
N ILE A 81 -9.88 -12.41 -13.30
CA ILE A 81 -11.19 -12.99 -13.01
C ILE A 81 -12.16 -12.38 -14.02
N THR A 82 -12.52 -13.16 -15.04
CA THR A 82 -13.61 -12.85 -15.97
C THR A 82 -14.94 -13.10 -15.29
N PHE A 83 -15.74 -12.06 -15.11
CA PHE A 83 -17.14 -12.13 -14.66
C PHE A 83 -18.07 -12.37 -15.85
#